data_AF-A0A0T7BZE7-F1
#
_entry.id   AF-A0A0T7BZE7-F1
#
_cell.length_a   1.000
_cell.length_b   1.000
_cell.length_c   1.000
_cell.angle_alpha   90.00
_cell.angle_beta   90.00
_cell.angle_gamma   90.00
#
_symmetry.space_group_name_H-M   'P 1'
#
loop_
_entity.id
_entity.type
_entity.pdbx_description
1 polymer ?
#
loop_
_entity_poly.entity_id
_entity_poly.type
_entity_poly.pdbx_seq_one_letter_code
_entity_poly.pdbx_strand_id
1 'polypeptide(L)'
;MKLDTAPVNFIATEESGETAFAASAERSSLAHGELPTVTTTLPKREPVIVTFATTFVTIFLAEIGDKTQLSTLLMSAESHQPWVVFLGSGAALITTSLLGVLLGSWISTRLAPKTVETAAGIMLLIISVMLFGDVIFG
;
A
#
# COMPACT_ATOMS: atom_id res chain seq x y z
N MET A 1 -11.74 -82.86 -35.62
CA MET A 1 -12.72 -82.15 -36.48
C MET A 1 -12.12 -80.78 -36.82
N LYS A 2 -12.05 -80.48 -38.12
CA LYS A 2 -11.85 -79.16 -38.76
C LYS A 2 -10.53 -78.41 -38.52
N LEU A 3 -9.72 -78.45 -39.58
CA LEU A 3 -8.86 -77.35 -40.03
C LEU A 3 -9.76 -76.18 -40.48
N ASP A 4 -9.45 -74.96 -40.07
CA ASP A 4 -9.93 -73.73 -40.70
C ASP A 4 -8.84 -72.66 -40.46
N THR A 5 -7.91 -72.52 -41.40
CA THR A 5 -7.88 -71.47 -42.44
C THR A 5 -7.19 -70.20 -41.94
N ALA A 6 -5.99 -69.93 -42.46
CA ALA A 6 -5.33 -68.63 -42.35
C ALA A 6 -6.13 -67.55 -43.11
N PRO A 7 -5.88 -66.26 -42.84
CA PRO A 7 -5.05 -65.59 -43.83
C PRO A 7 -3.86 -64.85 -43.22
N VAL A 8 -2.78 -64.94 -43.97
CA VAL A 8 -1.61 -64.07 -43.90
C VAL A 8 -2.01 -62.66 -44.36
N ASN A 9 -1.63 -61.64 -43.58
CA ASN A 9 -1.34 -60.26 -44.01
C ASN A 9 -0.24 -59.78 -43.05
N PHE A 10 1.05 -59.87 -43.37
CA PHE A 10 1.83 -59.11 -44.35
C PHE A 10 1.69 -57.57 -44.23
N ILE A 11 2.58 -57.02 -43.40
CA ILE A 11 3.37 -55.78 -43.53
C ILE A 11 2.64 -54.43 -43.70
N ALA A 12 3.21 -53.45 -42.97
CA ALA A 12 2.99 -52.00 -42.97
C ALA A 12 1.82 -51.57 -42.06
N THR A 13 2.01 -50.72 -41.06
CA THR A 13 2.84 -49.51 -41.07
C THR A 13 3.16 -49.11 -39.63
N GLU A 14 4.26 -48.40 -39.47
CA GLU A 14 4.83 -47.89 -38.21
C GLU A 14 3.80 -47.24 -37.27
N GLU A 15 3.72 -47.73 -36.03
CA GLU A 15 3.07 -47.00 -34.92
C GLU A 15 3.88 -47.18 -33.60
N SER A 16 5.22 -47.16 -33.70
CA SER A 16 6.09 -47.20 -32.52
C SER A 16 6.56 -45.82 -32.04
N GLY A 17 6.16 -44.74 -32.72
CA GLY A 17 6.59 -43.36 -32.41
C GLY A 17 5.63 -42.55 -31.52
N GLU A 18 4.33 -42.82 -31.57
CA GLU A 18 3.33 -41.96 -30.92
C GLU A 18 3.19 -42.22 -29.41
N THR A 19 3.38 -43.46 -28.96
CA THR A 19 3.25 -43.81 -27.53
C THR A 19 4.41 -43.28 -26.69
N ALA A 20 5.62 -43.16 -27.26
CA ALA A 20 6.77 -42.58 -26.58
C ALA A 20 6.70 -41.05 -26.49
N PHE A 21 6.17 -40.40 -27.53
CA PHE A 21 5.96 -38.95 -27.55
C PHE A 21 4.80 -38.52 -26.64
N ALA A 22 3.70 -39.29 -26.63
CA ALA A 22 2.57 -39.07 -25.72
C ALA A 22 2.98 -39.24 -24.25
N ALA A 23 3.78 -40.26 -23.92
CA ALA A 23 4.28 -40.46 -22.56
C ALA A 23 5.27 -39.36 -22.11
N SER A 24 6.02 -38.77 -23.05
CA SER A 24 6.91 -37.62 -22.79
C SER A 24 6.10 -36.32 -22.60
N ALA A 25 5.07 -36.10 -23.41
CA ALA A 25 4.19 -34.93 -23.32
C ALA A 25 3.36 -34.93 -22.01
N GLU A 26 2.89 -36.09 -21.55
CA GLU A 26 2.14 -36.21 -20.30
C GLU A 26 3.04 -35.98 -19.07
N ARG A 27 4.30 -36.45 -19.10
CA ARG A 27 5.31 -36.14 -18.06
C ARG A 27 5.71 -34.67 -18.04
N SER A 28 5.70 -34.00 -19.20
CA SER A 28 5.96 -32.56 -19.31
C SER A 28 4.82 -31.72 -18.73
N SER A 29 3.58 -32.22 -18.83
CA SER A 29 2.38 -31.62 -18.23
C SER A 29 2.32 -31.83 -16.71
N LEU A 30 2.75 -32.98 -16.19
CA LEU A 30 2.84 -33.24 -14.74
C LEU A 30 4.03 -32.58 -14.05
N ALA A 31 5.03 -32.11 -14.81
CA ALA A 31 6.14 -31.29 -14.30
C ALA A 31 5.80 -29.80 -14.21
N HIS A 32 4.66 -29.36 -14.77
CA HIS A 32 4.11 -28.00 -14.59
C HIS A 32 3.05 -27.91 -13.49
N GLY A 33 2.92 -28.97 -12.68
CA GLY A 33 2.51 -28.81 -11.29
C GLY A 33 3.66 -28.22 -10.49
N GLU A 34 4.14 -27.03 -10.86
CA GLU A 34 4.77 -26.16 -9.88
C GLU A 34 3.73 -26.05 -8.78
N LEU A 35 3.99 -26.70 -7.63
CA LEU A 35 3.37 -26.31 -6.37
C LEU A 35 3.27 -24.80 -6.45
N PRO A 36 2.10 -24.16 -6.28
CA PRO A 36 2.07 -22.72 -6.14
C PRO A 36 3.15 -22.47 -5.12
N THR A 37 4.24 -21.84 -5.56
CA THR A 37 5.35 -21.55 -4.67
C THR A 37 4.68 -20.53 -3.80
N VAL A 38 4.10 -21.01 -2.70
CA VAL A 38 3.73 -20.22 -1.56
C VAL A 38 5.09 -19.74 -1.15
N THR A 39 5.52 -18.67 -1.81
CA THR A 39 6.56 -17.80 -1.38
C THR A 39 5.94 -17.28 -0.11
N THR A 40 6.06 -18.06 0.96
CA THR A 40 5.99 -17.57 2.31
C THR A 40 7.11 -16.55 2.33
N THR A 41 6.79 -15.34 1.87
CA THR A 41 7.59 -14.16 2.06
C THR A 41 7.66 -14.04 3.57
N LEU A 42 8.71 -14.64 4.14
CA LEU A 42 8.97 -14.52 5.55
C LEU A 42 8.92 -13.02 5.85
N PRO A 43 8.11 -12.57 6.82
CA PRO A 43 7.96 -11.15 7.10
C PRO A 43 9.35 -10.59 7.32
N LYS A 44 9.82 -9.80 6.35
CA LYS A 44 11.13 -9.16 6.40
C LYS A 44 11.03 -8.21 7.58
N ARG A 45 11.65 -8.60 8.70
CA ARG A 45 11.67 -7.79 9.91
C ARG A 45 12.52 -6.57 9.60
N GLU A 46 11.89 -5.55 9.03
CA GLU A 46 12.51 -4.25 8.88
C GLU A 46 12.98 -3.82 10.27
N PRO A 47 14.26 -3.44 10.40
CA PRO A 47 14.78 -3.11 11.71
C PRO A 47 14.02 -1.88 12.20
N VAL A 48 13.60 -1.88 13.47
CA VAL A 48 12.76 -0.80 14.06
C VAL A 48 13.38 0.58 13.85
N ILE A 49 14.72 0.65 13.81
CA ILE A 49 15.48 1.85 13.50
C ILE A 49 15.16 2.42 12.10
N VAL A 50 14.94 1.56 11.09
CA VAL A 50 14.60 1.98 9.72
C VAL A 50 13.19 2.52 9.70
N THR A 51 12.21 1.85 10.33
CA THR A 51 10.84 2.40 10.44
C THR A 51 10.82 3.73 11.18
N PHE A 52 11.54 3.83 12.30
CA PHE A 52 11.64 5.09 13.04
C PHE A 52 12.29 6.19 12.19
N ALA A 53 13.41 5.89 11.53
CA ALA A 53 14.14 6.87 10.73
C ALA A 53 13.33 7.32 9.50
N THR A 54 12.66 6.41 8.79
CA THR A 54 11.84 6.78 7.63
C THR A 54 10.64 7.60 8.04
N THR A 55 9.90 7.18 9.07
CA THR A 55 8.77 7.95 9.59
C THR A 55 9.21 9.31 10.14
N PHE A 56 10.31 9.37 10.89
CA PHE A 56 10.86 10.63 11.40
C PHE A 56 11.25 11.56 10.27
N VAL A 57 12.04 11.11 9.29
CA VAL A 57 12.48 11.95 8.17
C VAL A 57 11.29 12.41 7.34
N THR A 58 10.34 11.52 7.02
CA THR A 58 9.14 11.88 6.24
C THR A 58 8.30 12.93 6.96
N ILE A 59 8.01 12.74 8.25
CA ILE A 59 7.21 13.70 9.02
C ILE A 59 8.00 15.00 9.23
N PHE A 60 9.27 14.92 9.58
CA PHE A 60 10.13 16.09 9.76
C PHE A 60 10.15 16.94 8.50
N LEU A 61 10.40 16.34 7.33
CA LEU A 61 10.42 17.10 6.07
C LEU A 61 9.06 17.69 5.71
N ALA A 62 7.96 17.02 6.06
CA ALA A 62 6.60 17.54 5.89
C ALA A 62 6.28 18.69 6.85
N GLU A 63 6.90 18.70 8.04
CA GLU A 63 6.68 19.66 9.12
C GLU A 63 7.70 20.81 9.15
N ILE A 64 8.83 20.72 8.45
CA ILE A 64 9.85 21.77 8.44
C ILE A 64 9.26 23.05 7.87
N GLY A 65 9.18 24.08 8.71
CA GLY A 65 8.66 25.39 8.33
C GLY A 65 7.14 25.48 8.35
N ASP A 66 6.45 24.61 9.10
CA ASP A 66 5.04 24.82 9.35
C ASP A 66 4.78 26.21 9.92
N LYS A 67 3.69 26.85 9.46
CA LYS A 67 3.29 28.20 9.88
C LYS A 67 3.08 28.26 11.39
N THR A 68 2.65 27.16 12.02
CA THR A 68 2.47 27.08 13.48
C THR A 68 3.81 27.14 14.20
N GLN A 69 4.88 26.57 13.65
CA GLN A 69 6.23 26.61 14.24
C GLN A 69 6.79 28.04 14.19
N LEU A 70 6.66 28.73 13.05
CA LEU A 70 7.08 30.13 12.93
C LEU A 70 6.24 31.04 13.85
N SER A 71 4.93 30.84 13.91
CA SER A 71 4.05 31.61 14.81
C SER A 71 4.44 31.41 16.28
N THR A 72 4.69 30.16 16.70
CA THR A 72 5.12 29.85 18.07
C THR A 72 6.50 30.43 18.38
N LEU A 73 7.43 30.36 17.42
CA LEU A 73 8.77 30.94 17.57
C LEU A 73 8.70 32.46 17.69
N LEU A 74 7.93 33.14 16.84
CA LEU A 74 7.75 34.59 16.91
C LEU A 74 7.08 35.00 18.22
N MET A 75 6.03 34.29 18.64
CA MET A 75 5.35 34.56 19.91
C MET A 75 6.29 34.31 21.11
N SER A 76 7.17 33.31 21.03
CA SER A 76 8.19 33.06 22.04
C SER A 76 9.31 34.09 22.02
N ALA A 77 9.62 34.68 20.86
CA ALA A 77 10.66 35.70 20.71
C ALA A 77 10.19 37.07 21.21
N GLU A 78 8.92 37.42 21.02
CA GLU A 78 8.34 38.65 21.57
C GLU A 78 7.96 38.50 23.05
N SER A 79 7.62 37.29 23.50
CA SER A 79 7.29 37.06 24.91
C SER A 79 8.53 37.12 25.79
N HIS A 80 8.47 37.96 26.83
CA HIS A 80 9.48 37.97 27.90
C HIS A 80 9.41 36.70 28.80
N GLN A 81 8.48 35.78 28.51
CA GLN A 81 8.24 34.55 29.25
C GLN A 81 8.04 33.35 28.29
N PRO A 82 9.14 32.73 27.79
CA PRO A 82 9.07 31.64 26.80
C PRO A 82 8.34 30.39 27.32
N TRP A 83 8.39 30.12 28.62
CA TRP A 83 7.68 29.00 29.25
C TRP A 83 6.16 29.10 29.13
N VAL A 84 5.61 30.31 29.17
CA VAL A 84 4.16 30.53 29.02
C VAL A 84 3.73 30.25 27.58
N VAL A 85 4.54 30.65 26.60
CA VAL A 85 4.29 30.37 25.19
C VAL A 85 4.35 28.87 24.91
N PHE A 86 5.33 28.17 25.48
CA PHE A 86 5.44 26.72 25.36
C PHE A 86 4.22 25.99 25.92
N LEU A 87 3.78 26.35 27.13
CA LEU A 87 2.59 25.73 27.73
C LEU A 87 1.32 26.10 26.97
N GLY A 88 1.20 27.35 26.51
CA GLY A 88 0.06 27.82 25.73
C GLY A 88 -0.07 27.12 24.38
N SER A 89 1.01 27.04 23.60
CA SER A 89 1.02 26.35 22.31
C SER A 89 0.84 24.84 22.48
N GLY A 90 1.46 24.24 23.49
CA GLY A 90 1.26 22.83 23.84
C GLY A 90 -0.19 22.51 24.21
N ALA A 91 -0.81 23.34 25.05
CA ALA A 91 -2.21 23.20 25.41
C ALA A 91 -3.15 23.39 24.21
N ALA A 92 -2.85 24.36 23.33
CA ALA A 92 -3.59 24.58 22.10
C ALA A 92 -3.51 23.38 21.16
N LEU A 93 -2.32 22.78 21.01
CA LEU A 93 -2.10 21.59 20.20
C LEU A 93 -2.90 20.40 20.75
N ILE A 94 -2.76 20.11 22.05
CA ILE A 94 -3.50 19.02 22.71
C ILE A 94 -5.02 19.22 22.54
N THR A 95 -5.50 20.43 22.76
CA THR A 95 -6.93 20.75 22.65
C THR A 95 -7.42 20.56 21.21
N THR A 96 -6.67 21.05 20.23
CA THR A 96 -7.02 20.92 18.81
C THR A 96 -7.00 19.46 18.36
N SER A 97 -5.98 18.69 18.75
CA SER A 97 -5.89 17.26 18.47
C SER A 97 -7.04 16.49 19.12
N LEU A 98 -7.38 16.80 20.37
CA LEU A 98 -8.49 16.16 21.08
C LEU A 98 -9.82 16.43 20.36
N LEU A 99 -10.09 17.70 20.01
CA LEU A 99 -11.27 18.06 19.25
C LEU A 99 -11.31 17.36 17.89
N GLY A 100 -10.18 17.29 17.18
CA GLY A 100 -10.07 16.58 15.90
C GLY A 100 -10.40 15.09 16.02
N VAL A 101 -9.89 14.42 17.07
CA VAL A 101 -10.17 13.00 17.32
C VAL A 101 -11.63 12.78 17.71
N LEU A 102 -12.21 13.63 18.57
CA LEU A 102 -13.62 13.52 18.95
C LEU A 102 -14.53 13.69 17.73
N LEU A 103 -14.28 14.72 16.92
CA LEU A 103 -15.07 15.01 15.73
C LEU A 103 -14.88 13.93 14.67
N GLY A 104 -13.64 13.50 14.43
CA GLY A 104 -13.31 12.41 13.51
C GLY A 104 -13.94 11.08 13.92
N SER A 105 -13.92 10.75 15.21
CA SER A 105 -14.57 9.55 15.75
C SER A 105 -16.09 9.63 15.57
N TRP A 106 -16.70 10.77 15.88
CA TRP A 106 -18.14 10.97 15.68
C TRP A 106 -18.54 10.81 14.21
N ILE A 107 -17.79 11.43 13.30
CA ILE A 107 -18.00 11.31 11.84
C ILE A 107 -17.84 9.86 11.38
N SER A 108 -16.82 9.15 11.88
CA SER A 108 -16.54 7.76 11.53
C SER A 108 -17.66 6.79 11.94
N THR A 109 -18.50 7.14 12.92
CA THR A 109 -19.66 6.30 13.29
C THR A 109 -20.87 6.51 12.38
N ARG A 110 -20.95 7.64 11.68
CA ARG A 110 -22.11 8.04 10.87
C ARG A 110 -21.87 7.90 9.37
N LEU A 111 -20.62 7.98 8.91
CA LEU A 111 -20.26 7.98 7.50
C LEU A 111 -19.42 6.75 7.13
N ALA A 112 -19.63 6.24 5.92
CA ALA A 112 -18.78 5.19 5.36
C ALA A 112 -17.34 5.72 5.17
N PRO A 113 -16.30 4.91 5.44
CA PRO A 113 -14.90 5.34 5.30
C PRO A 113 -14.57 5.95 3.93
N LYS A 114 -15.18 5.38 2.87
CA LYS A 114 -15.00 5.84 1.48
C LYS A 114 -15.48 7.28 1.26
N THR A 115 -16.54 7.69 1.95
CA THR A 115 -17.06 9.06 1.85
C THR A 115 -16.10 10.05 2.50
N VAL A 116 -15.52 9.69 3.65
CA VAL A 116 -14.55 10.53 4.36
C VAL A 116 -13.25 10.68 3.56
N GLU A 117 -12.72 9.58 3.01
CA GLU A 117 -11.55 9.58 2.12
C GLU A 117 -11.76 10.49 0.90
N THR A 118 -12.91 10.34 0.22
CA THR A 118 -13.24 11.13 -0.97
C THR A 118 -13.41 12.61 -0.63
N ALA A 119 -14.10 12.92 0.48
CA ALA A 119 -14.30 14.30 0.92
C ALA A 119 -12.97 14.99 1.26
N ALA A 120 -12.06 14.29 1.96
CA ALA A 120 -10.73 14.80 2.27
C ALA A 120 -9.93 15.10 0.99
N GLY A 121 -9.96 14.19 0.01
CA GLY A 121 -9.30 14.39 -1.28
C GLY A 121 -9.86 15.60 -2.06
N ILE A 122 -11.18 15.75 -2.13
CA ILE A 122 -11.83 16.89 -2.78
C ILE A 122 -11.46 18.20 -2.08
N MET A 123 -11.51 18.23 -0.75
CA MET A 123 -11.16 19.41 0.03
C MET A 123 -9.70 19.83 -0.21
N LEU A 124 -8.79 18.87 -0.30
CA LEU A 124 -7.38 19.11 -0.58
C LEU A 124 -7.17 19.64 -2.01
N LEU A 125 -7.90 19.10 -3.00
CA LEU A 125 -7.87 19.59 -4.38
C LEU A 125 -8.36 21.05 -4.45
N ILE A 126 -9.46 21.37 -3.78
CA ILE A 126 -10.01 22.73 -3.70
C ILE A 126 -8.97 23.69 -3.12
N ILE A 127 -8.38 23.35 -1.96
CA ILE A 127 -7.34 24.17 -1.33
C ILE A 127 -6.15 24.36 -2.27
N SER A 128 -5.71 23.30 -2.96
CA SER A 128 -4.61 23.37 -3.92
C SER A 128 -4.89 24.32 -5.08
N VAL A 129 -6.09 24.25 -5.67
CA VAL A 129 -6.47 25.13 -6.79
C VAL A 129 -6.62 26.57 -6.31
N MET A 130 -7.21 26.78 -5.14
CA MET A 130 -7.39 28.10 -4.55
C MET A 130 -6.05 28.78 -4.28
N LEU A 131 -5.09 28.05 -3.68
CA LEU A 131 -3.76 28.56 -3.40
C LEU A 131 -2.97 28.81 -4.69
N PHE A 132 -3.08 27.92 -5.68
CA PHE A 132 -2.46 28.14 -6.98
C PHE A 132 -2.99 29.41 -7.67
N GLY A 133 -4.30 29.65 -7.61
CA GLY A 133 -4.91 30.89 -8.10
C GLY A 133 -4.39 32.13 -7.37
N ASP A 134 -4.35 32.09 -6.04
CA ASP A 134 -3.83 33.18 -5.20
C ASP A 134 -2.38 33.51 -5.54
N VAL A 135 -1.53 32.51 -5.80
CA VAL A 135 -0.11 32.71 -6.17
C VAL A 135 0.06 33.30 -7.58
N ILE A 136 -0.83 32.99 -8.52
CA ILE A 136 -0.70 33.44 -9.92
C ILE A 136 -1.31 34.82 -10.14
N PHE A 137 -2.39 35.15 -9.43
CA PHE A 137 -3.15 36.38 -9.63
C PHE A 137 -3.04 37.40 -8.48
N GLY A 138 -2.48 37.00 -7.33
CA GLY A 138 -2.26 37.82 -6.14
C GLY A 138 -0.90 38.51 -6.09
#